data_AF-A0A7W1ZYQ5-F1
#
_entry.id   AF-A0A7W1ZYQ5-F1
#
_cell.length_a   1.000
_cell.length_b   1.000
_cell.length_c   1.000
_cell.angle_alpha   90.00
_cell.angle_beta   90.00
_cell.angle_gamma   90.00
#
_symmetry.space_group_name_H-M   'P 1'
#
loop_
_entity.id
_entity.type
_entity.pdbx_description
1 polymer ?
#
loop_
_entity_poly.entity_id
_entity_poly.type
_entity_poly.pdbx_seq_one_letter_code
_entity_poly.pdbx_strand_id
1 'polypeptide(L)'
;MEEIANELNKFYRTQLNHPEGHIVDVEDFITNSLGIKIIWEAIPEPENRICFAQVICENDGYKITLNQNHHLLFSSKPELLRSCLSHEIGHCVLRHFECLNTNENQGNLFNAERNNNHFHDSAWRQLGLSHEDFIVVKNELAKTAWNKKEDKELLDFFNDYLEPKWMYWQAEQFSSCFLIPHDKLFDYLETGLNLADWNSLYWLRDKFGVSISMVRIRLEKLKLIEFNDGKLTIVPKPIQNKIC
;
A
#
# COMPACT_ATOMS: atom_id res chain seq x y z
N MET A 1 5.77 0.00 12.00
CA MET A 1 4.88 -0.44 10.91
C MET A 1 4.46 -1.88 11.09
N GLU A 2 5.39 -2.82 10.96
CA GLU A 2 5.17 -4.26 11.12
C GLU A 2 4.33 -4.64 12.35
N GLU A 3 4.80 -4.21 13.53
CA GLU A 3 4.17 -4.52 14.81
C GLU A 3 2.74 -3.96 14.91
N ILE A 4 2.55 -2.68 14.59
CA ILE A 4 1.24 -2.01 14.62
C ILE A 4 0.24 -2.74 13.70
N ALA A 5 0.64 -3.03 12.46
CA ALA A 5 -0.22 -3.69 11.49
C ALA A 5 -0.58 -5.12 11.92
N ASN A 6 0.39 -5.87 12.47
CA ASN A 6 0.14 -7.21 13.00
C ASN A 6 -0.80 -7.21 14.21
N GLU A 7 -0.61 -6.29 15.15
CA GLU A 7 -1.46 -6.21 16.34
C GLU A 7 -2.89 -5.82 15.99
N LEU A 8 -3.10 -4.88 15.05
CA LEU A 8 -4.44 -4.56 14.55
C LEU A 8 -5.08 -5.74 13.82
N ASN A 9 -4.31 -6.47 13.02
CA ASN A 9 -4.79 -7.67 12.34
C ASN A 9 -5.18 -8.77 13.35
N LYS A 10 -4.36 -9.00 14.39
CA LYS A 10 -4.67 -9.96 15.47
C LYS A 10 -5.89 -9.54 16.27
N PHE A 11 -6.00 -8.26 16.59
CA PHE A 11 -7.15 -7.70 17.27
C PHE A 11 -8.44 -8.00 16.49
N TYR A 12 -8.44 -7.69 15.19
CA TYR A 12 -9.56 -8.01 14.32
C TYR A 12 -9.91 -9.51 14.29
N ARG A 13 -8.92 -10.38 14.08
CA ARG A 13 -9.12 -11.85 14.10
C ARG A 13 -9.70 -12.34 15.42
N THR A 14 -9.28 -11.74 16.54
CA THR A 14 -9.75 -12.10 17.88
C THR A 14 -11.19 -11.66 18.08
N GLN A 15 -11.56 -10.44 17.66
CA GLN A 15 -12.93 -9.93 17.77
C GLN A 15 -13.95 -10.81 17.04
N LEU A 16 -13.57 -11.37 15.88
CA LEU A 16 -14.45 -12.23 15.10
C LEU A 16 -14.40 -13.71 15.50
N ASN A 17 -13.69 -14.10 16.56
CA ASN A 17 -13.43 -15.51 16.91
C ASN A 17 -12.87 -16.34 15.72
N HIS A 18 -12.03 -15.71 14.89
CA HIS A 18 -11.42 -16.33 13.71
C HIS A 18 -9.88 -16.30 13.80
N PRO A 19 -9.27 -17.03 14.77
CA PRO A 19 -7.83 -16.99 15.02
C PRO A 19 -6.98 -17.54 13.87
N GLU A 20 -7.55 -18.44 13.06
CA GLU A 20 -6.88 -19.10 11.92
C GLU A 20 -6.64 -18.17 10.72
N GLY A 21 -7.19 -16.96 10.73
CA GLY A 21 -6.86 -15.93 9.72
C GLY A 21 -7.40 -16.24 8.33
N HIS A 22 -8.70 -16.03 8.16
CA HIS A 22 -9.24 -15.79 6.83
C HIS A 22 -8.73 -14.45 6.29
N ILE A 23 -8.89 -14.29 4.98
CA ILE A 23 -8.74 -13.02 4.27
C ILE A 23 -9.43 -11.92 5.10
N VAL A 24 -8.66 -10.93 5.56
CA VAL A 24 -9.17 -9.83 6.40
C VAL A 24 -10.30 -9.13 5.67
N ASP A 25 -11.51 -9.06 6.21
CA ASP A 25 -12.53 -8.19 5.63
C ASP A 25 -12.21 -6.74 6.04
N VAL A 26 -11.65 -6.00 5.08
CA VAL A 26 -11.12 -4.66 5.32
C VAL A 26 -12.26 -3.67 5.55
N GLU A 27 -13.40 -3.87 4.88
CA GLU A 27 -14.57 -2.99 5.04
C GLU A 27 -15.20 -3.19 6.42
N ASP A 28 -15.34 -4.45 6.84
CA ASP A 28 -15.81 -4.80 8.18
C ASP A 28 -14.87 -4.27 9.27
N PHE A 29 -13.56 -4.39 9.09
CA PHE A 29 -12.58 -3.81 10.01
C PHE A 29 -12.73 -2.28 10.12
N ILE A 30 -12.83 -1.57 9.00
CA ILE A 30 -12.99 -0.11 8.98
C ILE A 30 -14.28 0.30 9.70
N THR A 31 -15.40 -0.32 9.36
CA THR A 31 -16.71 0.10 9.82
C THR A 31 -17.00 -0.35 11.25
N ASN A 32 -16.76 -1.62 11.56
CA ASN A 32 -17.17 -2.22 12.84
C ASN A 32 -16.06 -2.19 13.89
N SER A 33 -14.78 -2.26 13.49
CA SER A 33 -13.66 -2.22 14.45
C SER A 33 -13.16 -0.80 14.71
N LEU A 34 -13.07 0.04 13.67
CA LEU A 34 -12.59 1.42 13.79
C LEU A 34 -13.71 2.47 13.86
N GLY A 35 -14.95 2.11 13.53
CA GLY A 35 -16.06 3.07 13.50
C GLY A 35 -15.94 4.12 12.39
N ILE A 36 -15.10 3.88 11.38
CA ILE A 36 -14.84 4.80 10.28
C ILE A 36 -15.90 4.58 9.20
N LYS A 37 -16.46 5.68 8.69
CA LYS A 37 -17.46 5.61 7.61
C LYS A 37 -16.78 5.43 6.26
N ILE A 38 -17.24 4.47 5.48
CA ILE A 38 -16.92 4.33 4.05
C ILE A 38 -18.11 4.89 3.23
N ILE A 39 -17.83 5.77 2.27
CA ILE A 39 -18.82 6.30 1.33
C ILE A 39 -18.32 6.18 -0.10
N TRP A 40 -19.25 6.09 -1.05
CA TRP A 40 -18.97 6.13 -2.49
C TRP A 40 -19.47 7.45 -3.06
N GLU A 41 -18.56 8.27 -3.57
CA GLU A 41 -18.89 9.56 -4.18
C GLU A 41 -17.99 9.82 -5.39
N ALA A 42 -18.36 10.74 -6.28
CA ALA A 42 -17.46 11.19 -7.33
C ALA A 42 -16.32 11.98 -6.71
N ILE A 43 -15.10 11.50 -6.89
CA ILE A 43 -13.89 12.26 -6.59
C ILE A 43 -13.40 12.87 -7.90
N PRO A 44 -13.26 14.20 -8.00
CA PRO A 44 -12.67 14.84 -9.17
C PRO A 44 -11.24 14.34 -9.40
N GLU A 45 -10.95 13.93 -10.63
CA GLU A 45 -9.63 13.46 -11.02
C GLU A 45 -8.96 14.52 -11.89
N PRO A 46 -7.74 14.97 -11.54
CA PRO A 46 -6.96 15.82 -12.43
C PRO A 46 -6.70 15.15 -13.78
N GLU A 47 -6.48 15.94 -14.83
CA GLU A 47 -6.11 15.42 -16.15
C GLU A 47 -4.87 14.51 -16.02
N ASN A 48 -5.00 13.28 -16.52
CA ASN A 48 -3.99 12.21 -16.44
C ASN A 48 -3.72 11.62 -15.03
N ARG A 49 -4.56 11.86 -14.04
CA ARG A 49 -4.44 11.22 -12.71
C ARG A 49 -5.66 10.38 -12.40
N ILE A 50 -5.47 9.36 -11.56
CA ILE A 50 -6.54 8.49 -11.08
C ILE A 50 -6.57 8.60 -9.56
N CYS A 51 -7.75 8.80 -9.00
CA CYS A 51 -7.99 8.83 -7.58
C CYS A 51 -9.03 7.77 -7.23
N PHE A 52 -8.60 6.64 -6.63
CA PHE A 52 -9.55 5.60 -6.22
C PHE A 52 -10.19 5.86 -4.87
N ALA A 53 -9.53 6.62 -3.98
CA ALA A 53 -10.08 6.93 -2.67
C ALA A 53 -9.52 8.24 -2.13
N GLN A 54 -10.17 8.74 -1.09
CA GLN A 54 -9.61 9.73 -0.20
C GLN A 54 -10.02 9.50 1.24
N VAL A 55 -9.13 9.81 2.17
CA VAL A 55 -9.50 9.93 3.57
C VAL A 55 -9.52 11.40 3.99
N ILE A 56 -10.55 11.76 4.74
CA ILE A 56 -10.73 13.09 5.31
C ILE A 56 -10.80 12.93 6.82
N CYS A 57 -10.06 13.77 7.54
CA CYS A 57 -10.19 13.92 8.98
C CYS A 57 -11.13 15.11 9.26
N GLU A 58 -12.30 14.84 9.81
CA GLU A 58 -13.27 15.85 10.26
C GLU A 58 -13.26 15.91 11.80
N ASN A 59 -13.96 16.88 12.40
CA ASN A 59 -13.98 17.06 13.86
C ASN A 59 -14.44 15.80 14.63
N ASP A 60 -15.22 14.93 13.97
CA ASP A 60 -15.81 13.72 14.55
C ASP A 60 -15.04 12.43 14.17
N GLY A 61 -13.86 12.55 13.55
CA GLY A 61 -12.99 11.42 13.20
C GLY A 61 -12.69 11.29 11.70
N TYR A 62 -12.29 10.09 11.29
CA TYR A 62 -11.94 9.80 9.90
C TYR A 62 -13.15 9.36 9.08
N LYS A 63 -13.13 9.73 7.79
CA LYS A 63 -14.09 9.30 6.77
C LYS A 63 -13.34 8.91 5.51
N ILE A 64 -13.60 7.72 4.99
CA ILE A 64 -13.01 7.23 3.74
C ILE A 64 -14.06 7.35 2.64
N THR A 65 -13.69 8.00 1.54
CA THR A 65 -14.50 8.13 0.33
C THR A 65 -13.84 7.34 -0.79
N LEU A 66 -14.56 6.38 -1.36
CA LEU A 66 -14.16 5.66 -2.55
C LEU A 66 -14.71 6.36 -3.78
N ASN A 67 -13.91 6.45 -4.84
CA ASN A 67 -14.34 7.09 -6.08
C ASN A 67 -15.32 6.20 -6.84
N GLN A 68 -16.57 6.65 -6.93
CA GLN A 68 -17.64 5.93 -7.62
C GLN A 68 -17.34 5.67 -9.10
N ASN A 69 -16.50 6.50 -9.73
CA ASN A 69 -16.11 6.32 -11.14
C ASN A 69 -15.37 4.99 -11.37
N HIS A 70 -14.76 4.42 -10.33
CA HIS A 70 -13.99 3.17 -10.39
C HIS A 70 -14.71 1.97 -9.79
N HIS A 71 -16.01 2.10 -9.49
CA HIS A 71 -16.80 1.02 -8.90
C HIS A 71 -16.77 -0.28 -9.72
N LEU A 72 -16.83 -0.18 -11.06
CA LEU A 72 -16.72 -1.36 -11.94
C LEU A 72 -15.34 -2.03 -11.86
N LEU A 73 -14.27 -1.23 -11.77
CA LEU A 73 -12.92 -1.74 -11.62
C LEU A 73 -12.78 -2.51 -10.30
N PHE A 74 -13.24 -1.92 -9.20
CA PHE A 74 -13.23 -2.56 -7.89
C PHE A 74 -14.07 -3.84 -7.85
N SER A 75 -15.23 -3.85 -8.52
CA SER A 75 -16.06 -5.04 -8.66
C SER A 75 -15.35 -6.16 -9.42
N SER A 76 -14.56 -5.80 -10.45
CA SER A 76 -13.79 -6.76 -11.25
C SER A 76 -12.47 -7.21 -10.59
N LYS A 77 -11.95 -6.42 -9.63
CA LYS A 77 -10.66 -6.61 -8.95
C LYS A 77 -10.80 -6.32 -7.46
N PRO A 78 -11.44 -7.23 -6.69
CA PRO A 78 -11.66 -7.01 -5.26
C PRO A 78 -10.35 -6.87 -4.47
N GLU A 79 -9.24 -7.46 -4.92
CA GLU A 79 -7.92 -7.28 -4.32
C GLU A 79 -7.42 -5.83 -4.39
N LEU A 80 -7.81 -5.08 -5.43
CA LEU A 80 -7.47 -3.67 -5.57
C LEU A 80 -8.25 -2.82 -4.55
N LEU A 81 -9.54 -3.09 -4.37
CA LEU A 81 -10.36 -2.42 -3.36
C LEU A 81 -9.78 -2.63 -1.96
N ARG A 82 -9.42 -3.87 -1.64
CA ARG A 82 -8.83 -4.24 -0.35
C ARG A 82 -7.51 -3.51 -0.09
N SER A 83 -6.64 -3.47 -1.09
CA SER A 83 -5.36 -2.74 -1.01
C SER A 83 -5.57 -1.24 -0.83
N CYS A 84 -6.53 -0.67 -1.56
CA CYS A 84 -6.87 0.74 -1.48
C CYS A 84 -7.40 1.10 -0.10
N LEU A 85 -8.42 0.39 0.40
CA LEU A 85 -8.96 0.60 1.74
C LEU A 85 -7.90 0.41 2.85
N SER A 86 -7.02 -0.58 2.70
CA SER A 86 -5.94 -0.82 3.67
C SER A 86 -4.87 0.28 3.66
N HIS A 87 -4.64 0.91 2.50
CA HIS A 87 -3.81 2.10 2.39
C HIS A 87 -4.45 3.27 3.15
N GLU A 88 -5.75 3.52 2.94
CA GLU A 88 -6.51 4.57 3.65
C GLU A 88 -6.55 4.39 5.18
N ILE A 89 -6.73 3.15 5.65
CA ILE A 89 -6.59 2.82 7.08
C ILE A 89 -5.20 3.19 7.58
N GLY A 90 -4.17 2.95 6.78
CA GLY A 90 -2.80 3.32 7.11
C GLY A 90 -2.67 4.80 7.46
N HIS A 91 -3.35 5.68 6.72
CA HIS A 91 -3.38 7.09 7.08
C HIS A 91 -4.12 7.39 8.38
N CYS A 92 -5.23 6.71 8.64
CA CYS A 92 -6.02 6.89 9.86
C CYS A 92 -5.20 6.46 11.10
N VAL A 93 -4.64 5.25 11.04
CA VAL A 93 -3.88 4.63 12.14
C VAL A 93 -2.59 5.39 12.43
N LEU A 94 -1.90 5.85 11.39
CA LEU A 94 -0.65 6.60 11.52
C LEU A 94 -0.88 8.10 11.76
N ARG A 95 -2.15 8.55 11.84
CA ARG A 95 -2.54 9.93 12.09
C ARG A 95 -1.90 10.94 11.14
N HIS A 96 -1.75 10.56 9.87
CA HIS A 96 -1.07 11.38 8.85
C HIS A 96 -1.67 12.79 8.70
N PHE A 97 -2.98 12.95 8.98
CA PHE A 97 -3.69 14.22 8.86
C PHE A 97 -3.77 15.03 10.16
N GLU A 98 -3.52 14.42 11.32
CA GLU A 98 -3.50 15.16 12.59
C GLU A 98 -2.17 15.90 12.78
N CYS A 99 -1.07 15.35 12.26
CA CYS A 99 0.22 16.08 12.16
C CYS A 99 0.14 17.32 11.26
N LEU A 100 -0.87 17.43 10.39
CA LEU A 100 -1.09 18.61 9.54
C LEU A 100 -1.98 19.67 10.20
N ASN A 101 -2.68 19.31 11.28
CA ASN A 101 -3.62 20.17 12.01
C ASN A 101 -3.08 20.69 13.36
N THR A 102 -1.77 20.59 13.61
CA THR A 102 -1.20 21.18 14.84
C THR A 102 -1.20 22.71 14.75
N ASN A 103 -2.22 23.33 15.34
CA ASN A 103 -2.20 24.71 15.77
C ASN A 103 -0.97 24.95 16.69
N GLU A 104 -0.02 25.74 16.17
CA GLU A 104 0.93 26.68 16.79
C GLU A 104 1.67 26.41 18.12
N ASN A 105 1.55 25.28 18.83
CA ASN A 105 2.29 25.12 20.10
C ASN A 105 2.96 23.77 20.36
N GLN A 106 3.21 22.98 19.31
CA GLN A 106 4.23 21.94 19.35
C GLN A 106 5.25 22.20 18.26
N GLY A 107 6.50 22.44 18.66
CA GLY A 107 7.59 22.79 17.74
C GLY A 107 7.76 21.73 16.66
N ASN A 108 7.39 22.09 15.44
CA ASN A 108 7.65 21.30 14.23
C ASN A 108 9.05 21.61 13.70
N LEU A 109 9.78 20.56 13.32
CA LEU A 109 11.17 20.66 12.85
C LEU A 109 11.27 21.22 11.42
N PHE A 110 10.19 21.28 10.63
CA PHE A 110 10.23 21.86 9.28
C PHE A 110 8.90 22.53 8.91
N ASN A 111 8.86 23.85 9.02
CA ASN A 111 7.77 24.70 8.56
C ASN A 111 7.70 24.73 7.03
N ALA A 112 6.53 24.40 6.48
CA ALA A 112 6.08 24.93 5.20
C ALA A 112 4.55 24.97 5.20
N GLU A 113 3.99 26.18 5.06
CA GLU A 113 2.56 26.42 4.84
C GLU A 113 2.07 25.58 3.66
N ARG A 114 1.03 24.76 3.84
CA ARG A 114 0.44 23.98 2.75
C ARG A 114 -1.08 23.97 2.86
N ASN A 115 -1.73 24.48 1.81
CA ASN A 115 -3.17 24.43 1.62
C ASN A 115 -3.64 22.98 1.52
N ASN A 116 -4.66 22.65 2.32
CA ASN A 116 -5.33 21.35 2.37
C ASN A 116 -6.05 21.06 1.06
N ASN A 117 -5.46 20.19 0.25
CA ASN A 117 -6.13 19.46 -0.83
C ASN A 117 -5.47 18.07 -0.89
N HIS A 118 -6.06 17.09 -0.23
CA HIS A 118 -5.53 15.73 -0.14
C HIS A 118 -6.39 14.81 -1.01
N PHE A 119 -5.77 14.26 -2.05
CA PHE A 119 -6.35 13.26 -2.94
C PHE A 119 -5.36 12.09 -3.00
N HIS A 120 -5.82 10.85 -3.16
CA HIS A 120 -4.90 9.70 -3.21
C HIS A 120 -4.71 9.26 -4.65
N ASP A 121 -3.46 9.14 -5.07
CA ASP A 121 -3.11 8.48 -6.33
C ASP A 121 -2.92 7.00 -6.03
N SER A 122 -3.73 6.18 -6.65
CA SER A 122 -3.69 4.73 -6.50
C SER A 122 -3.46 4.07 -7.85
N ALA A 123 -2.61 4.66 -8.68
CA ALA A 123 -2.03 3.94 -9.79
C ALA A 123 -0.97 2.94 -9.29
N TRP A 124 -1.35 1.67 -9.22
CA TRP A 124 -0.45 0.58 -9.60
C TRP A 124 0.15 0.92 -10.98
N ARG A 125 1.37 1.48 -10.98
CA ARG A 125 2.23 1.91 -12.12
C ARG A 125 1.51 1.98 -13.48
N GLN A 126 1.14 3.20 -13.83
CA GLN A 126 0.25 3.69 -14.90
C GLN A 126 0.42 3.19 -16.36
N LEU A 127 1.26 2.20 -16.69
CA LEU A 127 1.48 1.82 -18.11
C LEU A 127 1.61 0.31 -18.39
N GLY A 128 1.42 -0.57 -17.41
CA GLY A 128 1.62 -2.02 -17.64
C GLY A 128 3.05 -2.40 -18.03
N LEU A 129 4.00 -1.49 -17.82
CA LEU A 129 5.42 -1.67 -18.09
C LEU A 129 6.07 -2.49 -16.96
N SER A 130 6.92 -3.44 -17.33
CA SER A 130 7.76 -4.14 -16.35
C SER A 130 8.71 -3.15 -15.66
N HIS A 131 9.35 -3.55 -14.56
CA HIS A 131 10.33 -2.70 -13.87
C HIS A 131 11.49 -2.30 -14.80
N GLU A 132 11.91 -3.22 -15.67
CA GLU A 132 12.95 -3.01 -16.68
C GLU A 132 12.47 -2.03 -17.75
N ASP A 133 11.26 -2.20 -18.28
CA ASP A 133 10.68 -1.29 -19.28
C ASP A 133 10.49 0.13 -18.72
N PHE A 134 10.12 0.24 -17.45
CA PHE A 134 10.00 1.53 -16.76
C PHE A 134 11.36 2.22 -16.59
N ILE A 135 12.40 1.47 -16.23
CA ILE A 135 13.77 2.00 -16.15
C ILE A 135 14.23 2.45 -17.54
N VAL A 136 13.94 1.69 -18.58
CA VAL A 136 14.25 2.04 -19.98
C VAL A 136 13.52 3.32 -20.38
N VAL A 137 12.20 3.39 -20.22
CA VAL A 137 11.41 4.59 -20.59
C VAL A 137 11.82 5.81 -19.77
N LYS A 138 12.04 5.66 -18.46
CA LYS A 138 12.52 6.75 -17.60
C LYS A 138 13.92 7.22 -18.00
N ASN A 139 14.82 6.31 -18.36
CA ASN A 139 16.17 6.64 -18.82
C ASN A 139 16.16 7.29 -20.20
N GLU A 140 15.31 6.85 -21.13
CA GLU A 140 15.16 7.48 -22.44
C GLU A 140 14.58 8.89 -22.34
N LEU A 141 13.53 9.09 -21.53
CA LEU A 141 12.97 10.41 -21.25
C LEU A 141 14.01 11.32 -20.56
N ALA A 142 14.83 10.78 -19.65
CA ALA A 142 15.85 11.57 -18.94
C ALA A 142 16.96 12.07 -19.86
N LYS A 143 17.24 11.36 -20.97
CA LYS A 143 18.22 11.79 -21.98
C LYS A 143 17.73 13.01 -22.78
N THR A 144 16.42 13.13 -22.98
CA THR A 144 15.82 14.16 -23.84
C THR A 144 15.16 15.30 -23.06
N ALA A 145 14.86 15.10 -21.78
CA ALA A 145 14.21 16.08 -20.89
C ALA A 145 14.96 17.40 -20.69
N TRP A 146 16.25 17.47 -21.02
CA TRP A 146 16.99 18.74 -20.93
C TRP A 146 16.61 19.72 -22.05
N ASN A 147 16.09 19.22 -23.18
CA ASN A 147 15.75 20.01 -24.36
C ASN A 147 14.28 19.91 -24.79
N LYS A 148 13.54 18.91 -24.32
CA LYS A 148 12.12 18.73 -24.64
C LYS A 148 11.29 18.95 -23.39
N LYS A 149 10.49 20.02 -23.42
CA LYS A 149 9.62 20.40 -22.31
C LYS A 149 8.57 19.31 -22.03
N GLU A 150 8.02 18.66 -23.06
CA GLU A 150 7.05 17.57 -22.90
C GLU A 150 7.67 16.37 -22.15
N ASP A 151 8.91 15.99 -22.48
CA ASP A 151 9.59 14.86 -21.83
C ASP A 151 9.91 15.15 -20.36
N LYS A 152 10.21 16.42 -20.04
CA LYS A 152 10.39 16.90 -18.67
C LYS A 152 9.06 16.87 -17.89
N GLU A 153 7.98 17.37 -18.51
CA GLU A 153 6.63 17.34 -17.92
C GLU A 153 6.16 15.89 -17.69
N LEU A 154 6.45 14.95 -18.60
CA LEU A 154 6.20 13.51 -18.43
C LEU A 154 7.04 12.87 -17.32
N LEU A 155 8.30 13.27 -17.17
CA LEU A 155 9.18 12.83 -16.08
C LEU A 155 8.70 13.33 -14.72
N ASP A 156 8.30 14.59 -14.63
CA ASP A 156 7.75 15.17 -13.42
C ASP A 156 6.39 14.52 -13.10
N PHE A 157 5.57 14.26 -14.10
CA PHE A 157 4.32 13.51 -14.02
C PHE A 157 4.49 12.09 -13.45
N PHE A 158 5.51 11.33 -13.86
CA PHE A 158 5.80 10.01 -13.29
C PHE A 158 6.30 10.04 -11.83
N ASN A 159 6.67 11.22 -11.32
CA ASN A 159 7.22 11.38 -9.98
C ASN A 159 6.26 12.12 -9.02
N ASP A 160 5.10 12.60 -9.49
CA ASP A 160 4.22 13.47 -8.71
C ASP A 160 3.15 12.68 -7.96
N TYR A 161 3.34 12.53 -6.65
CA TYR A 161 2.37 11.92 -5.75
C TYR A 161 1.38 12.99 -5.31
N LEU A 162 0.08 12.65 -5.21
CA LEU A 162 -0.95 13.57 -4.69
C LEU A 162 -0.78 13.86 -3.18
N GLU A 163 0.15 13.17 -2.52
CA GLU A 163 0.57 13.36 -1.14
C GLU A 163 2.10 13.25 -1.00
N PRO A 164 2.71 13.71 0.12
CA PRO A 164 4.15 13.59 0.29
C PRO A 164 4.62 12.13 0.18
N LYS A 165 5.66 11.88 -0.62
CA LYS A 165 6.19 10.52 -0.87
C LYS A 165 6.42 9.69 0.40
N TRP A 166 6.88 10.29 1.49
CA TRP A 166 7.10 9.57 2.75
C TRP A 166 5.80 9.05 3.37
N MET A 167 4.71 9.81 3.25
CA MET A 167 3.37 9.50 3.77
C MET A 167 2.80 8.31 2.99
N TYR A 168 2.89 8.38 1.67
CA TYR A 168 2.50 7.30 0.76
C TYR A 168 3.22 6.01 1.09
N TRP A 169 4.54 6.05 1.23
CA TRP A 169 5.29 4.85 1.56
C TRP A 169 4.93 4.31 2.93
N GLN A 170 4.65 5.15 3.93
CA GLN A 170 4.21 4.68 5.24
C GLN A 170 2.85 4.00 5.19
N ALA A 171 1.86 4.59 4.50
CA ALA A 171 0.54 3.99 4.31
C ALA A 171 0.61 2.69 3.47
N GLU A 172 1.45 2.66 2.44
CA GLU A 172 1.66 1.47 1.62
C GLU A 172 2.39 0.36 2.40
N GLN A 173 3.38 0.70 3.22
CA GLN A 173 3.99 -0.27 4.13
C GLN A 173 2.95 -0.81 5.11
N PHE A 174 2.09 0.05 5.68
CA PHE A 174 1.01 -0.38 6.57
C PHE A 174 0.12 -1.40 5.88
N SER A 175 -0.43 -1.03 4.71
CA SER A 175 -1.33 -1.86 3.91
C SER A 175 -0.74 -3.25 3.65
N SER A 176 0.53 -3.30 3.21
CA SER A 176 1.23 -4.55 2.94
C SER A 176 1.43 -5.42 4.19
N CYS A 177 1.72 -4.81 5.35
CA CYS A 177 1.88 -5.53 6.61
C CYS A 177 0.53 -5.98 7.19
N PHE A 178 -0.52 -5.19 7.01
CA PHE A 178 -1.85 -5.45 7.55
C PHE A 178 -2.57 -6.57 6.78
N LEU A 179 -2.45 -6.56 5.45
CA LEU A 179 -3.05 -7.58 4.58
C LEU A 179 -2.24 -8.89 4.55
N ILE A 180 -0.92 -8.80 4.72
CA ILE A 180 -0.02 -9.96 4.83
C ILE A 180 0.67 -9.89 6.20
N PRO A 181 -0.07 -10.25 7.28
CA PRO A 181 0.45 -10.18 8.64
C PRO A 181 1.58 -11.19 8.83
N HIS A 182 2.62 -10.76 9.53
CA HIS A 182 3.86 -11.50 9.73
C HIS A 182 3.63 -12.86 10.35
N ASP A 183 2.84 -12.93 11.43
CA ASP A 183 2.59 -14.17 12.15
C ASP A 183 1.97 -15.22 11.22
N LYS A 184 0.90 -14.88 10.49
CA LYS A 184 0.26 -15.81 9.55
C LYS A 184 1.12 -16.14 8.34
N LEU A 185 1.88 -15.18 7.83
CA LEU A 185 2.83 -15.46 6.75
C LEU A 185 3.82 -16.53 7.19
N PHE A 186 4.41 -16.38 8.38
CA PHE A 186 5.37 -17.35 8.89
C PHE A 186 4.72 -18.70 9.26
N ASP A 187 3.49 -18.72 9.80
CA ASP A 187 2.71 -19.95 9.99
C ASP A 187 2.64 -20.75 8.67
N TYR A 188 2.35 -20.08 7.55
CA TYR A 188 2.30 -20.72 6.24
C TYR A 188 3.67 -21.15 5.71
N LEU A 189 4.72 -20.38 5.94
CA LEU A 189 6.08 -20.76 5.54
C LEU A 189 6.56 -22.01 6.29
N GLU A 190 6.17 -22.18 7.55
CA GLU A 190 6.50 -23.35 8.37
C GLU A 190 5.86 -24.65 7.85
N THR A 191 4.84 -24.57 7.00
CA THR A 191 4.25 -25.74 6.32
C THR A 191 5.15 -26.34 5.22
N GLY A 192 6.26 -25.67 4.87
CA GLY A 192 7.22 -26.15 3.87
C GLY A 192 7.01 -25.57 2.47
N LEU A 193 6.40 -24.38 2.35
CA LEU A 193 6.22 -23.70 1.05
C LEU A 193 7.57 -23.41 0.36
N ASN A 194 7.64 -23.73 -0.93
CA ASN A 194 8.80 -23.41 -1.75
C ASN A 194 8.64 -22.02 -2.39
N LEU A 195 9.29 -21.00 -1.82
CA LEU A 195 9.23 -19.61 -2.31
C LEU A 195 9.96 -19.37 -3.64
N ALA A 196 10.72 -20.34 -4.15
CA ALA A 196 11.29 -20.25 -5.50
C ALA A 196 10.27 -20.65 -6.61
N ASP A 197 9.09 -21.18 -6.22
CA ASP A 197 8.04 -21.59 -7.14
C ASP A 197 6.90 -20.55 -7.17
N TRP A 198 6.50 -20.13 -8.37
CA TRP A 198 5.36 -19.25 -8.60
C TRP A 198 4.06 -19.82 -8.05
N ASN A 199 3.88 -21.15 -8.05
CA ASN A 199 2.65 -21.75 -7.48
C ASN A 199 2.49 -21.42 -5.99
N SER A 200 3.60 -21.42 -5.23
CA SER A 200 3.57 -21.04 -3.81
C SER A 200 3.19 -19.57 -3.63
N LEU A 201 3.69 -18.68 -4.50
CA LEU A 201 3.36 -17.26 -4.43
C LEU A 201 1.90 -16.99 -4.81
N TYR A 202 1.37 -17.69 -5.83
CA TYR A 202 -0.06 -17.61 -6.17
C TYR A 202 -0.95 -18.21 -5.08
N TRP A 203 -0.49 -19.27 -4.42
CA TRP A 203 -1.20 -19.81 -3.26
C TRP A 203 -1.24 -18.79 -2.11
N LEU A 204 -0.12 -18.11 -1.79
CA LEU A 204 -0.09 -17.05 -0.79
C LEU A 204 -1.00 -15.88 -1.18
N ARG A 205 -1.00 -15.49 -2.46
CA ARG A 205 -1.90 -14.47 -3.02
C ARG A 205 -3.35 -14.81 -2.69
N ASP A 206 -3.76 -16.04 -2.96
CA ASP A 206 -5.14 -16.50 -2.73
C ASP A 206 -5.47 -16.59 -1.25
N LYS A 207 -4.50 -16.98 -0.41
CA LYS A 207 -4.68 -17.03 1.05
C LYS A 207 -4.85 -15.67 1.71
N PHE A 208 -4.15 -14.65 1.22
CA PHE A 208 -4.25 -13.29 1.76
C PHE A 208 -5.26 -12.40 1.02
N GLY A 209 -5.75 -12.81 -0.15
CA GLY A 209 -6.69 -12.04 -0.96
C GLY A 209 -6.08 -10.72 -1.45
N VAL A 210 -4.84 -10.78 -1.93
CA VAL A 210 -4.04 -9.62 -2.37
C VAL A 210 -3.57 -9.82 -3.81
N SER A 211 -2.85 -8.86 -4.39
CA SER A 211 -2.21 -9.05 -5.69
C SER A 211 -0.92 -9.88 -5.57
N ILE A 212 -0.54 -10.59 -6.65
CA ILE A 212 0.72 -11.34 -6.71
C ILE A 212 1.94 -10.43 -6.46
N SER A 213 1.88 -9.20 -6.95
CA SER A 213 2.94 -8.22 -6.78
C SER A 213 3.07 -7.77 -5.33
N MET A 214 1.97 -7.65 -4.57
CA MET A 214 2.03 -7.32 -3.14
C MET A 214 2.71 -8.44 -2.35
N VAL A 215 2.41 -9.72 -2.65
CA VAL A 215 3.11 -10.88 -2.07
C VAL A 215 4.61 -10.80 -2.37
N ARG A 216 4.98 -10.59 -3.64
CA ARG A 216 6.39 -10.50 -4.03
C ARG A 216 7.12 -9.38 -3.27
N ILE A 217 6.58 -8.16 -3.30
CA ILE A 217 7.16 -6.99 -2.61
C ILE A 217 7.30 -7.26 -1.12
N ARG A 218 6.31 -7.92 -0.51
CA ARG A 218 6.34 -8.27 0.92
C ARG A 218 7.46 -9.24 1.25
N LEU A 219 7.60 -10.32 0.46
CA LEU A 219 8.65 -11.32 0.64
C LEU A 219 10.05 -10.73 0.37
N GLU A 220 10.21 -9.85 -0.61
CA GLU A 220 11.46 -9.12 -0.89
C GLU A 220 11.86 -8.22 0.29
N LYS A 221 10.92 -7.45 0.84
CA LYS A 221 11.17 -6.59 2.01
C LYS A 221 11.58 -7.39 3.25
N LEU A 222 11.03 -8.58 3.42
CA LEU A 222 11.42 -9.52 4.48
C LEU A 222 12.73 -10.27 4.19
N LYS A 223 13.36 -10.02 3.02
CA LYS A 223 14.57 -10.69 2.55
C LYS A 223 14.41 -12.22 2.54
N LEU A 224 13.24 -12.69 2.10
CA LEU A 224 12.94 -14.11 1.92
C LEU A 224 13.17 -14.54 0.47
N ILE A 225 12.97 -13.62 -0.47
CA ILE A 225 13.22 -13.81 -1.90
C ILE A 225 13.95 -12.60 -2.47
N GLU A 226 14.62 -12.83 -3.58
CA GLU A 226 15.10 -11.82 -4.51
C GLU A 226 14.48 -12.10 -5.89
N PHE A 227 14.17 -11.04 -6.62
CA PHE A 227 13.67 -11.11 -7.99
C PHE A 227 14.64 -10.37 -8.91
N ASN A 228 15.36 -11.12 -9.74
CA ASN A 228 16.33 -10.60 -10.69
C ASN A 228 16.03 -11.18 -12.08
N ASP A 229 15.88 -10.34 -13.10
CA ASP A 229 15.68 -10.72 -14.50
C ASP A 229 14.61 -11.82 -14.72
N GLY A 230 13.44 -11.66 -14.10
CA GLY A 230 12.34 -12.64 -14.22
C GLY A 230 12.49 -13.90 -13.35
N LYS A 231 13.59 -14.05 -12.62
CA LYS A 231 13.89 -15.24 -11.80
C LYS A 231 13.74 -14.96 -10.31
N LEU A 232 12.99 -15.84 -9.64
CA LEU A 232 12.85 -15.88 -8.18
C LEU A 232 13.97 -16.72 -7.56
N THR A 233 14.67 -16.15 -6.58
CA THR A 233 15.69 -16.86 -5.79
C THR A 233 15.43 -16.70 -4.31
N ILE A 234 15.53 -17.78 -3.54
CA ILE A 234 15.40 -17.73 -2.08
C ILE A 234 16.66 -17.09 -1.50
N VAL A 235 16.48 -16.10 -0.63
CA VAL A 235 17.59 -15.51 0.12
C VAL A 235 17.88 -16.45 1.29
N PRO A 236 19.10 -17.04 1.38
CA PRO A 236 19.44 -17.86 2.52
C PRO A 236 19.36 -17.03 3.80
N LYS A 237 18.62 -17.53 4.81
CA LYS A 237 18.59 -16.88 6.14
C LYS A 237 20.05 -16.68 6.58
N PRO A 238 20.44 -15.48 7.06
CA PRO A 238 21.75 -15.33 7.65
C PRO A 238 21.87 -16.38 8.74
N ILE A 239 22.94 -17.19 8.68
CA ILE A 239 23.26 -18.16 9.71
C ILE A 239 23.28 -17.35 11.01
N GLN A 240 22.26 -17.52 11.85
CA GLN A 240 22.33 -17.06 13.23
C GLN A 240 23.47 -17.86 13.82
N ASN A 241 24.66 -17.25 13.90
CA ASN A 241 25.74 -17.79 14.68
C ASN A 241 25.18 -18.02 16.07
N LYS A 242 24.95 -19.28 16.42
CA LYS A 242 24.80 -19.70 17.81
C LYS A 242 26.07 -19.21 18.50
N ILE A 243 25.93 -18.13 19.25
CA ILE A 243 26.93 -17.76 20.25
C ILE A 243 26.84 -18.88 21.28
N CYS A 244 27.82 -19.79 21.23
CA CYS A 244 28.08 -20.78 22.27
C CYS A 244 28.44 -20.09 23.60
#